data_AF-A0A1G3PHC2-F1
#
_entry.id   AF-A0A1G3PHC2-F1
#
_cell.length_a   1.000
_cell.length_b   1.000
_cell.length_c   1.000
_cell.angle_alpha   90.00
_cell.angle_beta   90.00
_cell.angle_gamma   90.00
#
_symmetry.space_group_name_H-M   'P 1'
#
loop_
_entity.id
_entity.type
_entity.pdbx_description
1 polymer ?
#
loop_
_entity_poly.entity_id
_entity_poly.type
_entity_poly.pdbx_seq_one_letter_code
_entity_poly.pdbx_strand_id
1 'polypeptide(L)'
;MSLSVSLIQSIQYLSQYYQNGKGAIKGEHRRKIEVTEQPFGSINLDPLIKAWDASEKEWDYLVTINSTLVFIEIHPATQKNIQDIIEKYKSLQKFIQQKIPQILIPNLKNKYVWISTSGMHFPKSGKGYKLLQKLKKLKIDNPREYISIP
;
A
#
# COMPACT_ATOMS: atom_id res chain seq x y z
N MET A 1 -20.69 9.99 -2.24
CA MET A 1 -19.44 9.39 -2.77
C MET A 1 -18.29 9.90 -1.92
N SER A 2 -17.33 9.06 -1.52
CA SER A 2 -16.23 9.48 -0.63
C SER A 2 -15.15 10.28 -1.37
N LEU A 3 -14.43 11.17 -0.66
CA LEU A 3 -13.40 12.05 -1.23
C LEU A 3 -12.29 11.28 -1.96
N SER A 4 -11.82 10.19 -1.36
CA SER A 4 -10.78 9.32 -1.94
C SER A 4 -11.27 8.64 -3.21
N VAL A 5 -12.51 8.13 -3.22
CA VAL A 5 -13.09 7.46 -4.39
C VAL A 5 -13.25 8.45 -5.54
N SER A 6 -13.84 9.63 -5.30
CA SER A 6 -14.05 10.61 -6.36
C SER A 6 -12.73 11.12 -6.95
N LEU A 7 -11.72 11.35 -6.12
CA LEU A 7 -10.40 11.76 -6.57
C LEU A 7 -9.73 10.67 -7.42
N ILE A 8 -9.77 9.41 -6.98
CA ILE A 8 -9.12 8.31 -7.69
C ILE A 8 -9.80 8.06 -9.05
N GLN A 9 -11.12 8.20 -9.11
CA GLN A 9 -11.87 8.08 -10.35
C GLN A 9 -11.67 9.26 -11.31
N SER A 10 -11.27 10.44 -10.83
CA SER A 10 -10.95 11.58 -11.70
C SER A 10 -9.54 11.50 -12.30
N ILE A 11 -8.64 10.72 -11.69
CA ILE A 11 -7.28 10.50 -12.21
C ILE A 11 -7.35 9.40 -13.28
N GLN A 12 -7.29 9.77 -14.55
CA GLN A 12 -7.36 8.84 -15.70
C GLN A 12 -6.38 7.66 -15.58
N TYR A 13 -5.18 7.90 -15.05
CA TYR A 13 -4.17 6.85 -14.88
C TYR A 13 -4.61 5.74 -13.91
N LEU A 14 -5.47 6.05 -12.95
CA LEU A 14 -5.95 5.13 -11.92
C LEU A 14 -7.37 4.65 -12.17
N SER A 15 -8.25 5.49 -12.73
CA SER A 15 -9.68 5.23 -12.84
C SER A 15 -10.00 3.98 -13.67
N GLN A 16 -9.23 3.70 -14.72
CA GLN A 16 -9.39 2.51 -15.55
C GLN A 16 -9.07 1.19 -14.82
N TYR A 17 -8.30 1.25 -13.73
CA TYR A 17 -7.91 0.10 -12.91
C TYR A 17 -8.70 0.02 -11.58
N TYR A 18 -9.52 1.03 -11.31
CA TYR A 18 -10.34 1.09 -10.11
C TYR A 18 -11.44 0.03 -10.16
N GLN A 19 -11.57 -0.71 -9.07
CA GLN A 19 -12.67 -1.66 -8.88
C GLN A 19 -13.38 -1.37 -7.56
N ASN A 20 -14.72 -1.42 -7.59
CA ASN A 20 -15.53 -1.33 -6.38
C ASN A 20 -15.16 -2.45 -5.39
N GLY A 21 -15.15 -2.13 -4.10
CA GLY A 21 -14.79 -3.07 -3.05
C GLY A 21 -13.38 -3.66 -3.23
N LYS A 22 -13.22 -4.97 -3.00
CA LYS A 22 -11.94 -5.70 -3.11
C LYS A 22 -11.67 -6.26 -4.51
N GLY A 23 -12.35 -5.77 -5.55
CA GLY A 23 -12.29 -6.35 -6.90
C GLY A 23 -10.86 -6.52 -7.43
N ALA A 24 -10.01 -5.51 -7.24
CA ALA A 24 -8.63 -5.52 -7.74
C ALA A 24 -7.66 -6.32 -6.87
N ILE A 25 -8.06 -6.77 -5.68
CA ILE A 25 -7.22 -7.54 -4.76
C ILE A 25 -7.23 -9.01 -5.17
N LYS A 26 -6.04 -9.60 -5.36
CA LYS A 26 -5.87 -11.04 -5.69
C LYS A 26 -6.58 -11.92 -4.65
N GLY A 27 -7.25 -12.98 -5.10
CA GLY A 27 -8.14 -13.80 -4.26
C GLY A 27 -7.50 -14.30 -2.97
N GLU A 28 -6.25 -14.76 -3.04
CA GLU A 28 -5.49 -15.26 -1.88
C GLU A 28 -5.19 -14.18 -0.82
N HIS A 29 -5.19 -12.91 -1.21
CA HIS A 29 -4.92 -11.77 -0.35
C HIS A 29 -6.18 -11.17 0.28
N ARG A 30 -7.35 -11.37 -0.33
CA ARG A 30 -8.62 -10.75 0.12
C ARG A 30 -8.97 -11.07 1.57
N ARG A 31 -8.61 -12.26 2.06
CA ARG A 31 -8.87 -12.69 3.44
C ARG A 31 -8.01 -11.97 4.48
N LYS A 32 -6.92 -11.32 4.07
CA LYS A 32 -6.01 -10.58 4.97
C LYS A 32 -6.38 -9.11 5.13
N ILE A 33 -7.32 -8.61 4.32
CA ILE A 33 -7.71 -7.20 4.29
C ILE A 33 -9.20 -7.15 4.55
N GLU A 34 -9.61 -6.65 5.70
CA GLU A 34 -11.00 -6.32 6.02
C GLU A 34 -11.20 -4.81 5.87
N VAL A 35 -12.37 -4.42 5.36
CA VAL A 35 -12.77 -3.02 5.21
C VAL A 35 -14.20 -2.92 5.67
N THR A 36 -14.48 -2.10 6.68
CA THR A 36 -15.78 -2.08 7.37
C THR A 36 -16.73 -1.01 6.84
N GLU A 37 -16.23 0.17 6.51
CA GLU A 37 -17.03 1.27 6.00
C GLU A 37 -17.13 1.24 4.48
N GLN A 38 -18.22 1.83 3.99
CA GLN A 38 -18.58 1.91 2.59
C GLN A 38 -18.93 3.37 2.23
N PRO A 39 -18.72 3.80 0.98
CA PRO A 39 -18.16 3.04 -0.14
C PRO A 39 -16.63 3.01 -0.12
N PHE A 40 -16.06 1.88 -0.54
CA PHE A 40 -14.62 1.73 -0.78
C PHE A 40 -14.32 1.07 -2.13
N GLY A 41 -13.08 1.20 -2.59
CA GLY A 41 -12.59 0.49 -3.76
C GLY A 41 -11.11 0.16 -3.68
N SER A 42 -10.62 -0.56 -4.68
CA SER A 42 -9.26 -1.07 -4.74
C SER A 42 -8.66 -0.96 -6.14
N ILE A 43 -7.33 -0.85 -6.18
CA ILE A 43 -6.48 -0.88 -7.37
C ILE A 43 -5.31 -1.83 -7.10
N ASN A 44 -4.97 -2.65 -8.09
CA ASN A 44 -3.72 -3.41 -8.12
C ASN A 44 -2.64 -2.52 -8.72
N LEU A 45 -1.65 -2.12 -7.93
CA LEU A 45 -0.60 -1.18 -8.34
C LEU A 45 0.57 -1.83 -9.07
N ASP A 46 0.79 -3.14 -8.87
CA ASP A 46 1.84 -3.92 -9.52
C ASP A 46 1.91 -3.67 -11.06
N PRO A 47 0.84 -3.92 -11.84
CA PRO A 47 0.88 -3.69 -13.28
C PRO A 47 1.09 -2.23 -13.67
N LEU A 48 0.66 -1.27 -12.84
CA LEU A 48 0.82 0.16 -13.11
C LEU A 48 2.26 0.61 -12.91
N ILE A 49 2.90 0.16 -11.82
CA ILE A 49 4.30 0.47 -11.53
C ILE A 49 5.19 -0.18 -12.58
N LYS A 50 4.95 -1.45 -12.94
CA LYS A 50 5.68 -2.14 -14.02
C LYS A 50 5.55 -1.44 -15.38
N ALA A 51 4.34 -0.97 -15.72
CA ALA A 51 4.10 -0.27 -16.98
C ALA A 51 4.74 1.13 -17.00
N TRP A 52 4.89 1.76 -15.83
CA TRP A 52 5.60 3.03 -15.71
C TRP A 52 7.12 2.85 -15.82
N ASP A 53 7.70 1.92 -15.06
CA ASP A 53 9.12 1.59 -15.06
C ASP A 53 9.33 0.14 -14.60
N ALA A 54 9.71 -0.73 -15.53
CA ALA A 54 9.92 -2.15 -15.27
C ALA A 54 11.12 -2.44 -14.33
N SER A 55 12.00 -1.47 -14.09
CA SER A 55 13.12 -1.61 -13.16
C SER A 55 12.75 -1.28 -11.71
N GLU A 56 11.65 -0.56 -11.49
CA GLU A 56 11.19 -0.16 -10.16
C GLU A 56 10.52 -1.34 -9.43
N LYS A 57 10.59 -1.31 -8.10
CA LYS A 57 10.00 -2.36 -7.27
C LYS A 57 8.50 -2.15 -7.11
N GLU A 58 7.74 -3.22 -7.27
CA GLU A 58 6.28 -3.21 -7.18
C GLU A 58 5.79 -2.93 -5.75
N TRP A 59 4.62 -2.31 -5.69
CA TRP A 59 3.77 -2.22 -4.51
C TRP A 59 2.43 -2.87 -4.86
N ASP A 60 1.85 -3.66 -3.97
CA ASP A 60 0.72 -4.51 -4.38
C ASP A 60 -0.60 -3.77 -4.61
N TYR A 61 -1.14 -3.09 -3.59
CA TYR A 61 -2.50 -2.55 -3.66
C TYR A 61 -2.63 -1.12 -3.14
N LEU A 62 -3.65 -0.44 -3.65
CA LEU A 62 -4.23 0.77 -3.09
C LEU A 62 -5.69 0.52 -2.77
N VAL A 63 -6.12 0.87 -1.56
CA VAL A 63 -7.52 0.88 -1.12
C VAL A 63 -7.96 2.31 -0.83
N THR A 64 -9.12 2.70 -1.35
CA THR A 64 -9.69 4.05 -1.19
C THR A 64 -10.88 3.99 -0.22
N ILE A 65 -10.84 4.75 0.87
CA ILE A 65 -11.94 4.79 1.84
C ILE A 65 -12.05 6.18 2.48
N ASN A 66 -13.25 6.76 2.49
CA ASN A 66 -13.49 8.11 3.01
C ASN A 66 -12.47 9.13 2.47
N SER A 67 -11.67 9.74 3.35
CA SER A 67 -10.57 10.66 3.00
C SER A 67 -9.19 10.02 3.18
N THR A 68 -9.09 8.71 3.01
CA THR A 68 -7.86 7.93 3.20
C THR A 68 -7.54 7.05 1.99
N LEU A 69 -6.28 7.06 1.59
CA LEU A 69 -5.66 6.10 0.69
C LEU A 69 -4.79 5.15 1.52
N VAL A 70 -5.09 3.85 1.47
CA VAL A 70 -4.33 2.81 2.17
C VAL A 70 -3.53 2.03 1.14
N PHE A 71 -2.24 2.27 1.10
CA PHE A 71 -1.28 1.52 0.29
C PHE A 71 -0.88 0.26 1.04
N ILE A 72 -1.15 -0.90 0.46
CA ILE A 72 -0.97 -2.20 1.11
C ILE A 72 0.08 -3.00 0.34
N GLU A 73 1.11 -3.42 1.03
CA GLU A 73 2.14 -4.33 0.53
C GLU A 73 1.98 -5.69 1.21
N ILE A 74 1.99 -6.77 0.44
CA ILE A 74 1.87 -8.14 0.93
C ILE A 74 3.17 -8.87 0.65
N HIS A 75 3.99 -9.04 1.69
CA HIS A 75 5.35 -9.54 1.51
C HIS A 75 5.84 -10.29 2.76
N PRO A 76 6.69 -11.33 2.64
CA PRO A 76 7.21 -12.07 3.79
C PRO A 76 7.88 -11.15 4.82
N ALA A 77 7.56 -11.34 6.10
CA ALA A 77 8.06 -10.52 7.21
C ALA A 77 9.28 -11.11 7.92
N THR A 78 10.42 -11.15 7.22
CA THR A 78 11.72 -11.50 7.81
C THR A 78 12.65 -10.28 7.86
N GLN A 79 13.74 -10.38 8.63
CA GLN A 79 14.75 -9.31 8.72
C GLN A 79 15.31 -8.89 7.35
N LYS A 80 15.51 -9.84 6.42
CA LYS A 80 16.04 -9.55 5.07
C LYS A 80 15.05 -8.70 4.27
N ASN A 81 13.76 -8.96 4.45
CA ASN A 81 12.69 -8.28 3.72
C ASN A 81 12.45 -6.83 4.16
N ILE A 82 12.95 -6.38 5.32
CA ILE A 82 12.76 -5.00 5.75
C ILE A 82 13.41 -4.03 4.74
N GLN A 83 14.58 -4.39 4.21
CA GLN A 83 15.25 -3.57 3.20
C GLN A 83 14.44 -3.54 1.90
N ASP A 84 13.90 -4.70 1.47
CA ASP A 84 13.04 -4.80 0.28
C ASP A 84 11.79 -3.90 0.42
N ILE A 85 11.15 -3.89 1.58
CA ILE A 85 10.00 -3.01 1.87
C ILE A 85 10.38 -1.54 1.77
N ILE A 86 11.56 -1.15 2.26
CA ILE A 86 12.04 0.22 2.17
C ILE A 86 12.29 0.62 0.71
N GLU A 87 12.82 -0.29 -0.10
CA GLU A 87 13.06 -0.05 -1.53
C GLU A 87 11.75 0.04 -2.31
N LYS A 88 10.83 -0.90 -2.09
CA LYS A 88 9.46 -0.85 -2.61
C LYS A 88 8.74 0.45 -2.24
N TYR A 89 8.88 0.90 -1.01
CA TYR A 89 8.30 2.17 -0.57
C TYR A 89 8.89 3.36 -1.34
N LYS A 90 10.21 3.37 -1.58
CA LYS A 90 10.84 4.43 -2.39
C LYS A 90 10.33 4.40 -3.83
N SER A 91 10.20 3.24 -4.44
CA SER A 91 9.61 3.07 -5.78
C SER A 91 8.18 3.60 -5.82
N LEU A 92 7.36 3.26 -4.82
CA LEU A 92 6.00 3.80 -4.67
C LEU A 92 6.00 5.32 -4.54
N GLN A 93 6.89 5.91 -3.72
CA GLN A 93 6.95 7.37 -3.57
C GLN A 93 7.31 8.07 -4.89
N LYS A 94 8.27 7.53 -5.66
CA LYS A 94 8.60 8.06 -6.98
C LYS A 94 7.41 7.95 -7.95
N PHE A 95 6.74 6.80 -7.97
CA PHE A 95 5.54 6.59 -8.78
C PHE A 95 4.47 7.63 -8.45
N ILE A 96 4.20 7.86 -7.16
CA ILE A 96 3.24 8.86 -6.71
C ILE A 96 3.63 10.25 -7.18
N GLN A 97 4.89 10.65 -6.99
CA GLN A 97 5.36 11.98 -7.37
C GLN A 97 5.30 12.24 -8.87
N GLN A 98 5.56 11.22 -9.70
CA GLN A 98 5.69 11.39 -11.14
C GLN A 98 4.40 11.12 -11.93
N LYS A 99 3.56 10.17 -11.46
CA LYS A 99 2.39 9.71 -12.22
C LYS A 99 1.06 10.12 -11.62
N ILE A 100 0.98 10.20 -10.30
CA ILE A 100 -0.27 10.51 -9.61
C ILE A 100 -0.11 11.58 -8.51
N PRO A 101 0.62 12.69 -8.74
CA PRO A 101 0.87 13.69 -7.70
C PRO A 101 -0.42 14.34 -7.15
N GLN A 102 -1.53 14.22 -7.87
CA GLN A 102 -2.85 14.73 -7.49
C GLN A 102 -3.37 14.14 -6.17
N ILE A 103 -2.84 13.01 -5.71
CA ILE A 103 -3.22 12.42 -4.41
C ILE A 103 -2.52 13.07 -3.21
N LEU A 104 -1.57 13.99 -3.44
CA LEU A 104 -0.79 14.65 -2.39
C LEU A 104 -1.47 15.94 -1.89
N ILE A 105 -2.76 15.86 -1.56
CA ILE A 105 -3.54 17.01 -1.08
C ILE A 105 -3.72 16.98 0.45
N PRO A 106 -3.81 18.14 1.14
CA PRO A 106 -3.81 18.20 2.61
C PRO A 106 -4.93 17.41 3.30
N ASN A 107 -6.09 17.29 2.66
CA ASN A 107 -7.27 16.63 3.23
C ASN A 107 -7.33 15.13 2.94
N LEU A 108 -6.33 14.58 2.24
CA LEU A 108 -6.26 13.16 1.92
C LEU A 108 -5.12 12.50 2.70
N LYS A 109 -5.48 11.51 3.53
CA LYS A 109 -4.52 10.78 4.35
C LYS A 109 -3.94 9.60 3.57
N ASN A 110 -2.62 9.52 3.47
CA ASN A 110 -1.93 8.36 2.90
C ASN A 110 -1.40 7.48 4.04
N LYS A 111 -1.82 6.21 4.07
CA LYS A 111 -1.32 5.19 5.00
C LYS A 111 -0.55 4.13 4.22
N TYR A 112 0.56 3.65 4.78
CA TYR A 112 1.38 2.61 4.18
C TYR A 112 1.42 1.42 5.12
N VAL A 113 0.94 0.28 4.64
CA VAL A 113 0.68 -0.90 5.44
C VAL A 113 1.41 -2.08 4.84
N TRP A 114 2.09 -2.82 5.69
CA TRP A 114 2.73 -4.07 5.33
C TRP A 114 1.97 -5.24 5.97
N ILE A 115 1.56 -6.20 5.15
CA ILE A 115 0.95 -7.45 5.56
C ILE A 115 1.92 -8.59 5.26
N SER A 116 2.19 -9.42 6.25
CA SER A 116 3.03 -10.60 6.06
C SER A 116 2.28 -11.72 5.36
N THR A 117 2.93 -12.38 4.40
CA THR A 117 2.45 -13.65 3.83
C THR A 117 2.62 -14.82 4.79
N SER A 118 3.54 -14.74 5.74
CA SER A 118 3.93 -15.82 6.69
C SER A 118 4.11 -15.30 8.12
N GLY A 119 4.54 -16.16 9.05
CA GLY A 119 4.88 -15.74 10.42
C GLY A 119 5.93 -14.62 10.46
N MET A 120 5.83 -13.78 11.48
CA MET A 120 6.67 -12.59 11.67
C MET A 120 7.81 -12.89 12.66
N HIS A 121 9.05 -12.90 12.18
CA HIS A 121 10.22 -13.12 13.03
C HIS A 121 11.14 -11.90 12.98
N PHE A 122 11.01 -11.05 14.01
CA PHE A 122 11.81 -9.84 14.13
C PHE A 122 12.77 -9.90 15.31
N PRO A 123 14.06 -9.55 15.11
CA PRO A 123 15.00 -9.46 16.20
C PRO A 123 14.67 -8.26 17.11
N LYS A 124 14.72 -8.48 18.42
CA LYS A 124 14.45 -7.45 19.45
C LYS A 124 15.59 -6.43 19.62
N SER A 125 16.74 -6.65 18.97
CA SER A 125 17.92 -5.78 19.01
C SER A 125 18.79 -5.92 17.75
N GLY A 126 19.84 -5.12 17.63
CA GLY A 126 20.80 -5.21 16.52
C GLY A 126 20.34 -4.56 15.20
N LYS A 127 20.91 -5.01 14.07
CA LYS A 127 20.68 -4.40 12.75
C LYS A 127 19.21 -4.45 12.32
N GLY A 128 18.52 -5.58 12.53
CA GLY A 128 17.10 -5.73 12.19
C GLY A 128 16.20 -4.77 12.99
N TYR A 129 16.50 -4.55 14.27
CA TYR A 129 15.77 -3.57 15.08
C TYR A 129 15.95 -2.14 14.54
N LYS A 130 17.18 -1.74 14.15
CA LYS A 130 17.41 -0.42 13.52
C LYS A 130 16.60 -0.23 12.24
N LEU A 131 16.43 -1.28 11.45
CA LEU A 131 15.62 -1.24 10.23
C LEU A 131 14.12 -1.09 10.53
N LEU A 132 13.59 -1.74 11.57
CA LEU A 132 12.21 -1.49 12.04
C LEU A 132 12.00 -0.05 12.50
N GLN A 133 12.97 0.53 13.20
CA GLN A 133 12.89 1.93 13.60
C GLN A 133 12.90 2.87 12.38
N LYS A 134 13.52 2.48 11.26
CA LYS A 134 13.47 3.21 10.00
C LYS A 134 12.09 3.13 9.35
N LEU A 135 11.41 1.98 9.37
CA LEU A 135 10.01 1.87 8.90
C LEU A 135 9.08 2.83 9.63
N LYS A 136 9.19 2.91 10.96
CA LYS A 136 8.40 3.85 11.78
C LYS A 136 8.61 5.30 11.36
N LYS A 137 9.85 5.71 11.07
CA LYS A 137 10.15 7.07 10.57
C LYS A 137 9.53 7.35 9.20
N LEU A 138 9.42 6.32 8.36
CA LEU A 138 8.73 6.39 7.07
C LEU A 138 7.21 6.28 7.19
N LYS A 139 6.66 6.15 8.41
CA LYS A 139 5.23 5.93 8.67
C LYS A 139 4.67 4.70 7.94
N ILE A 140 5.52 3.70 7.71
CA ILE A 140 5.10 2.37 7.27
C ILE A 140 4.76 1.58 8.53
N ASP A 141 3.53 1.08 8.59
CA ASP A 141 3.08 0.25 9.69
C ASP A 141 3.97 -1.00 9.81
N ASN A 142 4.19 -1.44 11.05
CA ASN A 142 4.80 -2.74 11.29
C ASN A 142 3.99 -3.83 10.59
N PRO A 143 4.65 -4.92 10.13
CA PRO A 143 3.95 -6.00 9.47
C PRO A 143 2.87 -6.58 10.38
N ARG A 144 1.77 -7.02 9.77
CA ARG A 144 0.66 -7.71 10.42
C ARG A 144 0.24 -8.90 9.58
N GLU A 145 -0.44 -9.88 10.16
CA GLU A 145 -0.95 -11.02 9.38
C GLU A 145 -2.24 -10.69 8.63
N TYR A 146 -3.02 -9.77 9.21
CA TYR A 146 -4.27 -9.23 8.69
C TYR A 146 -4.42 -7.77 9.12
N ILE A 147 -5.30 -7.04 8.42
CA ILE A 147 -5.66 -5.66 8.74
C ILE A 147 -7.17 -5.49 8.68
N SER A 148 -7.69 -4.62 9.55
CA SER A 148 -9.06 -4.12 9.46
C SER A 148 -8.98 -2.61 9.25
N ILE A 149 -9.52 -2.17 8.13
CA ILE A 149 -9.57 -0.76 7.74
C ILE A 149 -10.97 -0.27 8.11
N PRO A 150 -11.10 0.77 8.96
CA PRO A 150 -12.38 1.39 9.23
C PRO A 150 -12.99 1.84 7.91
#